data_AF-A0A5E4IQC8-F1
#
_entry.id   AF-A0A5E4IQC8-F1
#
_cell.length_a   1.000
_cell.length_b   1.000
_cell.length_c   1.000
_cell.angle_alpha   90.00
_cell.angle_beta   90.00
_cell.angle_gamma   90.00
#
_symmetry.space_group_name_H-M   'P 1'
#
loop_
_entity.id
_entity.type
_entity.pdbx_description
1 polymer ?
#
loop_
_entity_poly.entity_id
_entity_poly.type
_entity_poly.pdbx_seq_one_letter_code
_entity_poly.pdbx_strand_id
1 'polypeptide(L)'
;MDIKLIIQKMRERGMSDDEIRKNLKELGVAGADEAMGAKPGDDRSPGFSMTSVGAEGDEKEISVASMIQKSNDGTPLFQSSSSVSPKLEQKLDDAIALLRALQDIEKKVLQTNQEILLRLKK
;
A
#
# COMPACT_ATOMS: atom_id res chain seq x y z
N MET A 1 -9.25 -17.14 18.71
CA MET A 1 -8.26 -16.88 17.65
C MET A 1 -7.72 -15.48 17.91
N ASP A 2 -6.42 -15.33 18.19
CA ASP A 2 -5.86 -14.06 18.64
C ASP A 2 -5.72 -13.06 17.49
N ILE A 3 -6.41 -11.92 17.60
CA ILE A 3 -6.38 -10.81 16.63
C ILE A 3 -4.94 -10.32 16.41
N LYS A 4 -4.12 -10.31 17.47
CA LYS A 4 -2.70 -9.95 17.40
C LYS A 4 -1.89 -10.88 16.48
N LEU A 5 -2.20 -12.17 16.49
CA LEU A 5 -1.54 -13.15 15.62
C LEU A 5 -1.96 -12.97 14.15
N ILE A 6 -3.19 -12.52 13.91
CA ILE A 6 -3.69 -12.20 12.57
C ILE A 6 -2.98 -10.96 12.03
N ILE A 7 -2.90 -9.88 12.84
CA ILE A 7 -2.19 -8.65 12.49
C ILE A 7 -0.72 -8.93 12.18
N GLN A 8 -0.05 -9.72 13.02
CA GLN A 8 1.36 -10.09 12.81
C GLN A 8 1.54 -10.86 11.49
N LYS A 9 0.70 -11.85 11.20
CA LYS A 9 0.75 -12.59 9.93
C LYS A 9 0.45 -11.72 8.71
N MET A 10 -0.41 -10.72 8.85
CA MET A 10 -0.68 -9.78 7.76
C MET A 10 0.51 -8.85 7.52
N ARG A 11 1.17 -8.39 8.59
CA ARG A 11 2.40 -7.59 8.50
C ARG A 11 3.57 -8.37 7.91
N GLU A 12 3.74 -9.64 8.27
CA GLU A 12 4.74 -10.54 7.67
C GLU A 12 4.49 -10.80 6.17
N ARG A 13 3.24 -10.68 5.72
CA ARG A 13 2.86 -10.75 4.31
C ARG A 13 3.06 -9.43 3.55
N GLY A 14 3.56 -8.39 4.22
CA GLY A 14 3.82 -7.08 3.62
C GLY A 14 2.59 -6.19 3.44
N MET A 15 1.47 -6.49 4.10
CA MET A 15 0.32 -5.57 4.11
C MET A 15 0.64 -4.33 4.96
N SER A 16 0.23 -3.18 4.45
CA SER A 16 0.33 -1.91 5.18
C SER A 16 -0.67 -1.87 6.34
N ASP A 17 -0.34 -1.12 7.39
CA ASP A 17 -1.19 -1.04 8.59
C ASP A 17 -2.60 -0.48 8.29
N ASP A 18 -2.74 0.32 7.22
CA ASP A 18 -4.03 0.84 6.74
C ASP A 18 -4.88 -0.24 6.03
N GLU A 19 -4.26 -1.14 5.26
CA GLU A 19 -4.93 -2.29 4.65
C GLU A 19 -5.36 -3.30 5.71
N ILE A 20 -4.52 -3.53 6.72
CA ILE A 20 -4.86 -4.38 7.86
C ILE A 20 -6.06 -3.79 8.61
N ARG A 21 -6.08 -2.48 8.86
CA ARG A 21 -7.21 -1.81 9.51
C ARG A 21 -8.51 -1.91 8.70
N LYS A 22 -8.43 -1.70 7.38
CA LYS A 22 -9.58 -1.84 6.48
C LYS A 22 -10.13 -3.28 6.50
N ASN A 23 -9.25 -4.28 6.41
CA ASN A 23 -9.64 -5.68 6.45
C ASN A 23 -10.23 -6.09 7.80
N LEU A 24 -9.67 -5.61 8.92
CA LEU A 24 -10.21 -5.88 10.26
C LEU A 24 -11.59 -5.23 10.47
N LYS A 25 -11.81 -4.04 9.90
CA LYS A 25 -13.10 -3.35 9.93
C LYS A 25 -14.15 -4.07 9.07
N GLU A 26 -13.76 -4.56 7.89
CA GLU A 26 -14.60 -5.40 7.02
C GLU A 26 -14.98 -6.73 7.68
N LEU A 27 -14.08 -7.29 8.49
CA LEU A 27 -14.33 -8.49 9.29
C LEU A 27 -15.16 -8.21 10.56
N GLY A 28 -15.60 -6.96 10.79
CA GLY A 28 -16.47 -6.60 11.91
C GLY A 28 -15.80 -6.67 13.28
N VAL A 29 -14.46 -6.63 13.33
CA VAL A 29 -13.72 -6.67 14.59
C VAL A 29 -13.87 -5.34 15.30
N ALA A 30 -14.79 -5.28 16.27
CA ALA A 30 -14.92 -4.15 17.18
C ALA A 30 -13.60 -3.95 17.94
N GLY A 31 -13.05 -2.73 17.91
CA GLY A 31 -11.75 -2.42 18.56
C GLY A 31 -10.52 -2.68 17.70
N ALA A 32 -10.63 -2.75 16.36
CA ALA A 32 -9.48 -2.86 15.45
C ALA A 32 -8.42 -1.77 15.70
N ASP A 33 -8.85 -0.55 16.05
CA ASP A 33 -7.95 0.56 16.37
C ASP A 33 -7.23 0.36 17.72
N GLU A 34 -7.89 -0.22 18.71
CA GLU A 34 -7.30 -0.55 20.02
C GLU A 34 -6.31 -1.73 19.91
N ALA A 35 -6.62 -2.73 19.08
CA ALA A 35 -5.77 -3.89 18.84
C ALA A 35 -4.48 -3.52 18.08
N MET A 36 -4.52 -2.47 17.26
CA MET A 36 -3.37 -1.91 16.54
C MET A 36 -2.57 -0.90 17.39
N GLY A 37 -2.98 -0.63 18.64
CA GLY A 37 -2.30 0.31 19.53
C GLY A 37 -2.48 1.78 19.16
N ALA A 38 -3.49 2.13 18.35
CA ALA A 38 -3.79 3.51 18.02
C ALA A 38 -4.49 4.18 19.21
N LYS A 39 -3.75 4.99 19.98
CA LYS A 39 -4.38 5.97 20.87
C LYS A 39 -5.21 6.93 20.01
N PRO A 40 -6.48 7.21 20.36
CA PRO A 40 -7.28 8.18 19.64
C PRO A 40 -6.72 9.56 19.96
N GLY A 41 -5.89 10.13 19.08
CA GLY A 41 -5.39 11.48 19.23
C GLY A 41 -3.96 11.73 18.74
N ASP A 42 -3.22 10.73 18.29
CA ASP A 42 -1.89 10.97 17.71
C ASP A 42 -1.95 10.90 16.18
N ASP A 43 -2.52 11.95 15.60
CA ASP A 43 -2.41 12.30 14.18
C ASP A 43 -1.00 12.84 13.89
N ARG A 44 0.02 12.15 14.41
CA ARG A 44 1.41 12.37 14.04
C ARG A 44 1.65 11.60 12.77
N SER A 45 1.48 12.29 11.65
CA SER A 45 2.15 11.94 10.40
C SER A 45 3.57 11.47 10.73
N PRO A 46 4.04 10.30 10.25
CA PRO A 46 5.38 9.82 10.52
C PRO A 46 6.39 10.83 9.96
N GLY A 47 6.79 11.76 10.83
CA GLY A 47 7.74 12.81 10.53
C GLY A 47 9.13 12.28 10.78
N PHE A 48 9.99 12.40 9.78
CA PHE A 48 11.42 12.17 9.96
C PHE A 48 11.91 13.05 11.11
N SER A 49 12.43 12.43 12.16
CA SER A 49 13.07 13.11 13.27
C SER A 49 14.56 12.94 13.10
N MET A 50 15.29 14.05 13.00
CA MET A 50 16.74 14.03 12.89
C MET A 50 17.33 14.57 14.18
N THR A 51 18.11 13.74 14.87
CA THR A 51 18.83 14.13 16.08
C THR A 51 20.14 14.77 15.65
N SER A 52 20.30 16.07 15.90
CA SER A 52 21.57 16.76 15.66
C SER A 52 22.36 16.79 16.97
N VAL A 53 23.63 16.36 16.92
CA VAL A 53 24.52 16.38 18.07
C VAL A 53 25.47 17.56 17.93
N GLY A 54 25.39 18.50 18.86
CA GLY A 54 26.28 19.67 18.91
C GLY A 54 27.71 19.30 19.32
N ALA A 55 28.67 20.20 19.07
CA ALA A 55 30.08 20.00 19.41
C ALA A 55 30.35 19.81 20.92
N GLU A 56 29.41 20.19 21.78
CA GLU A 56 29.46 20.00 23.24
C GLU A 56 28.62 18.80 23.72
N GLY A 57 28.12 17.96 22.81
CA GLY A 57 27.32 16.78 23.15
C GLY A 57 25.84 17.06 23.48
N ASP A 58 25.37 18.28 23.21
CA ASP A 58 23.95 18.64 23.36
C ASP A 58 23.14 18.05 22.19
N GLU A 59 22.22 17.14 22.50
CA GLU A 59 21.35 16.47 21.54
C GLU A 59 20.07 17.29 21.35
N LYS A 60 19.89 17.88 20.17
CA LYS A 60 18.64 18.57 19.83
C LYS A 60 17.84 17.76 18.84
N GLU A 61 16.67 17.32 19.27
CA GLU A 61 15.67 16.72 18.38
C GLU A 61 15.08 17.80 17.49
N ILE A 62 15.36 17.73 16.20
CA ILE A 62 14.75 18.61 15.21
C ILE A 62 13.63 17.80 14.53
N SER A 63 12.39 18.05 14.94
CA SER A 63 11.22 17.52 14.22
C SER A 63 11.07 18.29 12.91
N VAL A 64 11.18 17.61 11.77
CA VAL A 64 10.98 18.21 10.44
C VAL A 64 9.59 18.86 10.32
N ALA A 65 8.59 18.34 11.03
CA ALA A 65 7.26 18.93 11.14
C ALA A 65 7.27 20.39 11.67
N SER A 66 8.15 20.70 12.63
CA SER A 66 8.25 22.05 13.20
C SER A 66 8.95 23.05 12.25
N MET A 67 9.80 22.56 11.36
CA MET A 67 10.44 23.35 10.31
C MET A 67 9.45 23.75 9.21
N ILE A 68 8.49 22.88 8.92
CA ILE A 68 7.40 23.14 7.98
C ILE A 68 6.43 24.19 8.54
N GLN A 69 6.11 24.16 9.84
CA GLN A 69 5.23 25.16 10.46
C GLN A 69 5.82 26.57 10.54
N LYS A 70 7.15 26.72 10.64
CA LYS A 70 7.79 28.06 10.59
C LYS A 70 7.83 28.67 9.19
N SER A 71 7.62 27.87 8.16
CA SER A 71 7.57 28.30 6.75
C SER A 71 6.14 28.69 6.36
N ASN A 72 5.49 29.57 7.14
CA ASN A 72 4.11 29.99 6.89
C ASN A 72 4.02 31.08 5.81
N ASP A 73 4.81 30.95 4.75
CA ASP A 73 4.70 31.73 3.51
C ASP A 73 4.50 30.77 2.32
N GLY A 74 3.24 30.38 2.14
CA GLY A 74 2.64 30.32 0.82
C GLY A 74 3.11 29.26 -0.18
N THR A 75 3.51 28.05 0.24
CA THR A 75 3.62 26.92 -0.72
C THR A 75 3.01 25.63 -0.16
N PRO A 76 1.91 25.11 -0.76
CA PRO A 76 1.39 23.81 -0.39
C PRO A 76 2.34 22.73 -0.96
N LEU A 77 3.34 22.33 -0.17
CA LEU A 77 4.30 21.27 -0.54
C LEU A 77 3.63 19.88 -0.71
N PHE A 78 2.36 19.75 -0.33
CA PHE A 78 1.59 18.50 -0.37
C PHE A 78 0.54 18.42 -1.49
N GLN A 79 0.59 19.30 -2.50
CA GLN A 79 -0.39 19.29 -3.60
C GLN A 79 0.01 18.44 -4.83
N SER A 80 0.96 17.51 -4.72
CA SER A 80 1.37 16.72 -5.91
C SER A 80 1.78 15.29 -5.58
N SER A 81 0.88 14.50 -4.98
CA SER A 81 0.94 13.04 -5.04
C SER A 81 0.02 12.44 -6.11
N SER A 82 -0.62 13.26 -6.94
CA SER A 82 -1.60 12.79 -7.94
C SER A 82 -1.04 12.58 -9.36
N SER A 83 0.26 12.73 -9.59
CA SER A 83 0.83 12.44 -10.91
C SER A 83 1.35 11.01 -10.96
N VAL A 84 0.46 10.06 -11.25
CA VAL A 84 0.89 8.79 -11.84
C VAL A 84 1.73 9.17 -13.05
N SER A 85 3.01 8.78 -13.08
CA SER A 85 3.87 9.16 -14.20
C SER A 85 3.23 8.61 -15.48
N PRO A 86 3.16 9.37 -16.59
CA PRO A 86 2.53 8.89 -17.84
C PRO A 86 3.17 7.57 -18.34
N LYS A 87 4.43 7.32 -17.97
CA LYS A 87 5.13 6.06 -18.24
C LYS A 87 4.57 4.86 -17.46
N LEU A 88 4.08 5.09 -16.25
CA LEU A 88 3.44 4.04 -15.44
C LEU A 88 2.04 3.72 -15.96
N GLU A 89 1.29 4.73 -16.38
CA GLU A 89 -0.02 4.53 -17.04
C GLU A 89 0.13 3.74 -18.34
N GLN A 90 1.08 4.11 -19.20
CA GLN A 90 1.35 3.38 -20.43
C GLN A 90 1.72 1.92 -20.17
N LYS A 91 2.58 1.66 -19.17
CA LYS A 91 2.94 0.28 -18.78
C LYS A 91 1.76 -0.51 -18.24
N LEU A 92 0.84 0.14 -17.54
CA LEU A 92 -0.38 -0.49 -17.04
C LEU A 92 -1.30 -0.86 -18.21
N ASP A 93 -1.48 0.04 -19.18
CA ASP A 93 -2.27 -0.21 -20.38
C ASP A 93 -1.67 -1.36 -21.22
N ASP A 94 -0.35 -1.38 -21.41
CA ASP A 94 0.36 -2.47 -22.09
C ASP A 94 0.15 -3.80 -21.36
N ALA A 95 0.24 -3.80 -20.02
CA ALA A 95 0.00 -5.00 -19.22
C ALA A 95 -1.45 -5.49 -19.34
N ILE A 96 -2.42 -4.58 -19.37
CA ILE A 96 -3.85 -4.91 -19.59
C ILE A 96 -4.05 -5.51 -20.99
N ALA A 97 -3.42 -4.94 -22.02
CA ALA A 97 -3.49 -5.46 -23.38
C ALA A 97 -2.90 -6.88 -23.48
N LEU A 98 -1.75 -7.11 -22.85
CA LEU A 98 -1.13 -8.44 -22.78
C LEU A 98 -1.99 -9.46 -22.04
N LEU A 99 -2.62 -9.08 -20.93
CA LEU A 99 -3.54 -9.96 -20.20
C LEU A 99 -4.75 -10.37 -21.04
N ARG A 100 -5.32 -9.44 -21.81
CA ARG A 100 -6.42 -9.77 -22.75
C ARG A 100 -5.97 -10.72 -23.85
N ALA A 101 -4.79 -10.49 -24.42
CA ALA A 101 -4.23 -11.38 -25.43
C ALA A 101 -3.98 -12.80 -24.89
N LEU A 102 -3.48 -12.92 -23.66
CA LEU A 102 -3.31 -14.22 -23.00
C LEU A 102 -4.65 -14.94 -22.78
N GLN A 103 -5.69 -14.21 -22.35
CA GLN A 103 -7.03 -14.76 -22.16
C GLN A 103 -7.63 -15.29 -23.48
N ASP A 104 -7.41 -14.58 -24.59
CA ASP A 104 -7.85 -15.02 -25.92
C ASP A 104 -7.10 -16.27 -26.39
N ILE A 105 -5.79 -16.36 -26.11
CA ILE A 105 -4.99 -17.55 -26.41
C ILE A 105 -5.47 -18.74 -25.59
N GLU A 106 -5.69 -18.57 -24.28
CA GLU A 106 -6.21 -19.63 -23.41
C GLU A 106 -7.54 -20.18 -23.93
N LYS A 107 -8.46 -19.28 -24.33
CA LYS A 107 -9.75 -19.67 -24.92
C LYS A 107 -9.57 -20.49 -26.20
N LYS A 108 -8.65 -20.10 -27.08
CA LYS A 108 -8.34 -20.85 -28.31
C LYS A 108 -7.74 -22.22 -27.98
N VAL A 109 -6.81 -22.30 -27.05
CA VAL A 109 -6.21 -23.58 -26.61
C VAL A 109 -7.27 -24.53 -26.06
N LEU A 110 -8.18 -24.03 -25.21
CA LEU A 110 -9.29 -24.83 -24.69
C LEU A 110 -10.21 -25.34 -25.79
N GLN A 111 -10.57 -24.50 -26.75
CA GLN A 111 -11.38 -24.90 -27.91
C GLN A 111 -10.68 -25.97 -28.75
N THR A 112 -9.39 -25.78 -29.06
CA THR A 112 -8.59 -26.76 -29.81
C THR A 112 -8.47 -28.08 -29.05
N ASN A 113 -8.24 -28.05 -27.74
CA ASN A 113 -8.18 -29.27 -26.91
C ASN A 113 -9.53 -30.01 -26.91
N GLN A 114 -10.63 -29.28 -26.82
CA GLN A 114 -11.97 -29.86 -26.90
C GLN A 114 -12.21 -30.51 -28.27
N GLU A 115 -11.79 -29.86 -29.36
CA GLU A 115 -11.91 -30.42 -30.70
C GLU A 115 -11.07 -31.69 -30.87
N ILE A 116 -9.83 -31.70 -30.38
CA ILE A 116 -8.96 -32.89 -30.40
C ILE A 116 -9.58 -34.02 -29.59
N LEU A 117 -10.07 -33.76 -28.38
CA LEU A 117 -10.72 -34.77 -27.54
C LEU A 117 -11.97 -35.35 -28.22
N LEU A 118 -12.77 -34.53 -28.90
CA LEU A 118 -13.93 -35.00 -29.67
C LEU A 118 -13.53 -35.89 -30.84
N ARG A 119 -12.40 -35.59 -31.51
CA ARG A 119 -11.86 -36.43 -32.59
C ARG A 119 -11.29 -37.75 -32.07
N LEU A 120 -10.68 -37.75 -30.88
CA LEU A 120 -10.10 -38.95 -30.25
C LEU A 120 -11.15 -39.85 -29.58
N LYS A 121 -12.34 -39.33 -29.26
CA LYS A 121 -13.46 -40.11 -28.70
C LYS A 121 -14.31 -40.83 -29.76
N LYS A 122 -14.03 -40.63 -31.06
CA LYS A 122 -14.56 -41.43 -32.15
C LYS A 122 -13.64 -42.59 -32.45
#